data_AF-A0A0R3BV75-F1
#
_entry.id   AF-A0A0R3BV75-F1
#
_cell.length_a   1.000
_cell.length_b   1.000
_cell.length_c   1.000
_cell.angle_alpha   90.00
_cell.angle_beta   90.00
_cell.angle_gamma   90.00
#
_symmetry.space_group_name_H-M   'P 1'
#
loop_
_entity.id
_entity.type
_entity.pdbx_description
1 polymer ?
#
loop_
_entity_poly.entity_id
_entity_poly.type
_entity_poly.pdbx_seq_one_letter_code
_entity_poly.pdbx_strand_id
1 'polypeptide(L)'
;MASFGRFIRLAFGVCTLLLLAMAAPASAQQVNPTASSVKEQQLLQELNRIQGRVSIPDQRSGVLEQPQGREWREFRMVTLPWIGGVAIIGMIALIMIFYLTRGMVRLESGRSGRTIVRFNGFERFVHWMTATCFIILAISGLNVTFGRQLLLPLIGFEAFSEWSQWAKYAHNYLSFPFTLGVVLIFLMWIGGNIPNKVDIEWAKRGGGLIGHDHPPANRFNGGQKMIYWIVVIGGGLVAASGYALMFPFYGTGIESMQMAQIVHSIVAVLFVAAMIGHIYIGTIGMEGAFSAMGSGEVDVNWAREHHSLWLDEQMARTGPNDGQPQPATAAAE
;
A
#
# COMPACT_ATOMS: atom_id res chain seq x y z
N MET A 1 32.68 -55.59 -68.03
CA MET A 1 33.29 -55.31 -66.70
C MET A 1 33.90 -53.90 -66.55
N ALA A 2 33.93 -53.03 -67.57
CA ALA A 2 34.58 -51.72 -67.48
C ALA A 2 33.71 -50.55 -66.95
N SER A 3 32.37 -50.64 -66.96
CA SER A 3 31.50 -49.52 -66.51
C SER A 3 31.23 -49.52 -65.00
N PHE A 4 31.23 -50.68 -64.34
CA PHE A 4 30.93 -50.81 -62.91
C PHE A 4 32.03 -50.21 -62.01
N GLY A 5 33.31 -50.42 -62.37
CA GLY A 5 34.44 -49.82 -61.66
C GLY A 5 34.53 -48.30 -61.81
N ARG A 6 33.96 -47.72 -62.88
CA ARG A 6 33.91 -46.27 -63.09
C ARG A 6 32.83 -45.62 -62.22
N PHE A 7 31.69 -46.31 -62.04
CA PHE A 7 30.62 -45.89 -61.14
C PHE A 7 31.04 -45.93 -59.67
N ILE A 8 31.78 -46.97 -59.23
CA ILE A 8 32.29 -47.06 -57.85
C ILE A 8 33.32 -45.96 -57.56
N ARG A 9 34.21 -45.63 -58.52
CA ARG A 9 35.19 -44.54 -58.35
C ARG A 9 34.54 -43.16 -58.30
N LEU A 10 33.48 -42.93 -59.09
CA LEU A 10 32.69 -41.71 -59.03
C LEU A 10 31.86 -41.62 -57.74
N ALA A 11 31.24 -42.72 -57.30
CA ALA A 11 30.49 -42.77 -56.05
C ALA A 11 31.39 -42.56 -54.83
N PHE A 12 32.58 -43.20 -54.79
CA PHE A 12 33.56 -42.93 -53.76
C PHE A 12 34.06 -41.49 -53.81
N GLY A 13 34.43 -40.98 -54.98
CA GLY A 13 34.90 -39.59 -55.13
C GLY A 13 33.86 -38.54 -54.73
N VAL A 14 32.59 -38.77 -55.04
CA VAL A 14 31.46 -37.91 -54.63
C VAL A 14 31.21 -38.03 -53.12
N CYS A 15 31.31 -39.23 -52.54
CA CYS A 15 31.22 -39.42 -51.08
C CYS A 15 32.39 -38.77 -50.33
N THR A 16 33.64 -38.82 -50.84
CA THR A 16 34.77 -38.12 -50.20
C THR A 16 34.65 -36.59 -50.34
N LEU A 17 34.17 -36.09 -51.49
CA LEU A 17 33.90 -34.66 -51.68
C LEU A 17 32.74 -34.16 -50.81
N LEU A 18 31.69 -34.96 -50.62
CA LEU A 18 30.60 -34.65 -49.69
C LEU A 18 31.08 -34.69 -48.23
N LEU A 19 31.91 -35.68 -47.84
CA LEU A 19 32.49 -35.74 -46.49
C LEU A 19 33.45 -34.58 -46.20
N LEU A 20 34.18 -34.08 -47.21
CA LEU A 20 35.02 -32.87 -47.10
C LEU A 20 34.18 -31.58 -47.08
N ALA A 21 33.02 -31.55 -47.74
CA ALA A 21 32.09 -30.41 -47.69
C ALA A 21 31.25 -30.34 -46.40
N MET A 22 31.16 -31.45 -45.64
CA MET A 22 30.51 -31.49 -44.32
C MET A 22 31.49 -31.28 -43.14
N ALA A 23 32.78 -31.08 -43.41
CA ALA A 23 33.69 -30.55 -42.41
C ALA A 23 33.30 -29.08 -42.17
N ALA A 24 32.38 -28.85 -41.24
CA ALA A 24 32.05 -27.53 -40.76
C ALA A 24 33.38 -26.80 -40.46
N PRO A 25 33.58 -25.56 -40.93
CA PRO A 25 34.75 -24.81 -40.52
C PRO A 25 34.76 -24.86 -39.01
N ALA A 26 35.87 -25.32 -38.41
CA ALA A 26 36.04 -25.24 -36.98
C ALA A 26 35.81 -23.78 -36.64
N SER A 27 34.64 -23.47 -36.09
CA SER A 27 34.28 -22.13 -35.68
C SER A 27 35.38 -21.77 -34.70
N ALA A 28 36.21 -20.79 -35.08
CA ALA A 28 37.23 -20.29 -34.18
C ALA A 28 36.51 -19.99 -32.88
N GLN A 29 36.82 -20.75 -31.82
CA GLN A 29 36.25 -20.56 -30.51
C GLN A 29 36.48 -19.07 -30.22
N GLN A 30 35.43 -18.27 -30.20
CA GLN A 30 35.57 -16.84 -29.96
C GLN A 30 36.03 -16.71 -28.52
N VAL A 31 37.35 -16.67 -28.33
CA VAL A 31 37.99 -16.50 -27.04
C VAL A 31 37.55 -15.13 -26.58
N ASN A 32 36.59 -15.09 -25.68
CA ASN A 32 36.18 -13.87 -25.03
C ASN A 32 37.25 -13.56 -23.97
N PRO A 33 38.16 -12.59 -24.23
CA PRO A 33 39.30 -12.34 -23.35
C PRO A 33 38.85 -11.80 -21.97
N THR A 34 37.60 -11.37 -21.85
CA THR A 34 36.98 -10.91 -20.60
C THR A 34 36.04 -11.94 -19.98
N ALA A 35 35.94 -13.17 -20.51
CA ALA A 35 35.13 -14.22 -19.89
C ALA A 35 35.55 -14.51 -18.43
N SER A 36 36.85 -14.34 -18.14
CA SER A 36 37.45 -14.49 -16.81
C SER A 36 37.85 -13.16 -16.17
N SER A 37 37.50 -12.01 -16.76
CA SER A 37 37.81 -10.72 -16.14
C SER A 37 36.97 -10.53 -14.89
N VAL A 38 37.58 -9.97 -13.84
CA VAL A 38 36.87 -9.57 -12.62
C VAL A 38 35.72 -8.65 -13.02
N LYS A 39 34.50 -9.11 -12.78
CA LYS A 39 33.30 -8.29 -13.00
C LYS A 39 33.26 -7.22 -11.92
N GLU A 40 32.72 -6.05 -12.24
CA GLU A 40 32.48 -4.99 -11.27
C GLU A 40 31.80 -5.52 -9.99
N GLN A 41 30.78 -6.37 -10.15
CA GLN A 41 30.08 -7.04 -9.04
C GLN A 41 31.04 -7.83 -8.12
N GLN A 42 32.02 -8.52 -8.69
CA GLN A 42 33.00 -9.33 -7.94
C GLN A 42 34.00 -8.42 -7.21
N LEU A 43 34.46 -7.35 -7.85
CA LEU A 43 35.35 -6.35 -7.23
C LEU A 43 34.65 -5.65 -6.05
N LEU A 44 33.37 -5.28 -6.22
CA LEU A 44 32.56 -4.63 -5.19
C LEU A 44 32.20 -5.60 -4.05
N GLN A 45 32.01 -6.89 -4.33
CA GLN A 45 31.81 -7.90 -3.30
C GLN A 45 33.06 -8.13 -2.46
N GLU A 46 34.25 -8.10 -3.08
CA GLU A 46 35.53 -8.24 -2.38
C GLU A 46 35.85 -7.00 -1.52
N LEU A 47 35.59 -5.80 -2.06
CA LEU A 47 35.81 -4.54 -1.36
C LEU A 47 34.61 -4.24 -0.46
N ASN A 48 34.63 -4.78 0.77
CA ASN A 48 33.59 -4.59 1.78
C ASN A 48 33.12 -3.15 1.94
N ARG A 49 33.99 -2.13 1.87
CA ARG A 49 33.58 -0.73 1.87
C ARG A 49 34.62 0.08 1.10
N ILE A 50 34.18 0.83 0.11
CA ILE A 50 35.05 1.73 -0.66
C ILE A 50 34.91 3.13 -0.08
N GLN A 51 35.98 3.63 0.53
CA GLN A 51 36.04 4.98 1.08
C GLN A 51 37.31 5.69 0.58
N GLY A 52 37.13 6.93 0.12
CA GLY A 52 38.20 7.86 -0.24
C GLY A 52 38.34 8.99 0.77
N ARG A 53 39.32 9.86 0.52
CA ARG A 53 39.47 11.13 1.24
C ARG A 53 38.73 12.22 0.49
N VAL A 54 38.05 13.11 1.22
CA VAL A 54 37.42 14.30 0.65
C VAL A 54 37.94 15.55 1.35
N SER A 55 38.15 16.61 0.58
CA SER A 55 38.64 17.91 1.07
C SER A 55 37.53 18.81 1.62
N ILE A 56 36.26 18.40 1.48
CA ILE A 56 35.10 19.17 1.95
C ILE A 56 34.75 18.85 3.40
N PRO A 57 34.06 19.76 4.13
CA PRO A 57 33.66 19.52 5.52
C PRO A 57 32.82 18.25 5.71
N ASP A 58 31.98 17.89 4.72
CA ASP A 58 31.20 16.65 4.78
C ASP A 58 32.05 15.42 4.43
N GLN A 59 32.73 14.87 5.44
CA GLN A 59 33.56 13.68 5.32
C GLN A 59 32.79 12.42 4.93
N ARG A 60 31.45 12.40 5.06
CA ARG A 60 30.61 11.25 4.65
C ARG A 60 30.60 11.07 3.15
N SER A 61 30.80 12.15 2.39
CA SER A 61 30.95 12.12 0.93
C SER A 61 32.18 11.33 0.45
N GLY A 62 33.10 11.00 1.37
CA GLY A 62 34.20 10.08 1.06
C GLY A 62 33.77 8.63 0.94
N VAL A 63 32.58 8.24 1.40
CA VAL A 63 32.06 6.87 1.23
C VAL A 63 31.51 6.72 -0.19
N LEU A 64 32.26 5.99 -1.03
CA LEU A 64 31.87 5.72 -2.41
C LEU A 64 30.93 4.52 -2.50
N GLU A 65 31.17 3.48 -1.70
CA GLU A 65 30.41 2.23 -1.76
C GLU A 65 30.42 1.50 -0.41
N GLN A 66 29.28 0.93 -0.01
CA GLN A 66 29.16 0.06 1.17
C GLN A 66 28.11 -1.05 0.89
N PRO A 67 28.21 -2.25 1.51
CA PRO A 67 27.38 -3.40 1.19
C PRO A 67 25.92 -3.14 1.55
N GLN A 68 25.68 -2.47 2.68
CA GLN A 68 24.33 -2.07 3.10
C GLN A 68 23.67 -1.12 2.09
N GLY A 69 24.46 -0.32 1.37
CA GLY A 69 23.97 0.55 0.30
C GLY A 69 23.53 -0.22 -0.94
N ARG A 70 24.14 -1.38 -1.23
CA ARG A 70 23.70 -2.28 -2.31
C ARG A 70 22.41 -2.98 -1.94
N GLU A 71 22.35 -3.55 -0.73
CA GLU A 71 21.14 -4.22 -0.22
C GLU A 71 19.96 -3.24 -0.18
N TRP A 72 20.19 -2.02 0.32
CA TRP A 72 19.19 -0.96 0.32
C TRP A 72 18.70 -0.61 -1.09
N ARG A 73 19.61 -0.55 -2.07
CA ARG A 73 19.27 -0.27 -3.47
C ARG A 73 18.48 -1.40 -4.09
N GLU A 74 18.88 -2.64 -3.87
CA GLU A 74 18.16 -3.84 -4.31
C GLU A 74 16.76 -3.87 -3.70
N PHE A 75 16.64 -3.62 -2.40
CA PHE A 75 15.36 -3.47 -1.73
C PHE A 75 14.49 -2.40 -2.41
N ARG A 76 15.01 -1.19 -2.62
CA ARG A 76 14.23 -0.08 -3.19
C ARG A 76 13.82 -0.33 -4.64
N MET A 77 14.68 -0.94 -5.44
CA MET A 77 14.47 -1.08 -6.89
C MET A 77 13.73 -2.37 -7.26
N VAL A 78 13.78 -3.40 -6.41
CA VAL A 78 13.22 -4.73 -6.71
C VAL A 78 12.20 -5.13 -5.63
N THR A 79 12.64 -5.29 -4.39
CA THR A 79 11.82 -5.87 -3.33
C THR A 79 10.59 -5.02 -2.99
N LEU A 80 10.78 -3.71 -2.82
CA LEU A 80 9.72 -2.78 -2.44
C LEU A 80 8.61 -2.69 -3.52
N PRO A 81 8.92 -2.53 -4.83
CA PRO A 81 7.90 -2.61 -5.88
C PRO A 81 7.10 -3.92 -5.85
N TRP A 82 7.75 -5.06 -5.60
CA TRP A 82 7.04 -6.34 -5.47
C TRP A 82 6.13 -6.39 -4.24
N ILE A 83 6.62 -5.98 -3.06
CA ILE A 83 5.81 -5.91 -1.85
C ILE A 83 4.60 -5.00 -2.07
N GLY A 84 4.81 -3.79 -2.61
CA GLY A 84 3.75 -2.84 -2.87
C GLY A 84 2.76 -3.34 -3.93
N GLY A 85 3.26 -3.93 -5.02
CA GLY A 85 2.44 -4.50 -6.08
C GLY A 85 1.54 -5.63 -5.55
N VAL A 86 2.12 -6.59 -4.82
CA VAL A 86 1.37 -7.70 -4.21
C VAL A 86 0.36 -7.18 -3.19
N ALA A 87 0.74 -6.25 -2.31
CA ALA A 87 -0.16 -5.74 -1.28
C ALA A 87 -1.36 -4.97 -1.88
N ILE A 88 -1.10 -4.06 -2.83
CA ILE A 88 -2.14 -3.19 -3.39
C ILE A 88 -3.02 -3.95 -4.38
N ILE A 89 -2.42 -4.65 -5.36
CA ILE A 89 -3.19 -5.43 -6.34
C ILE A 89 -3.89 -6.59 -5.64
N GLY A 90 -3.24 -7.24 -4.67
CA GLY A 90 -3.84 -8.29 -3.86
C GLY A 90 -5.06 -7.82 -3.08
N MET A 91 -4.99 -6.63 -2.46
CA MET A 91 -6.16 -6.04 -1.78
C MET A 91 -7.28 -5.72 -2.78
N ILE A 92 -6.97 -5.11 -3.93
CA ILE A 92 -7.96 -4.80 -4.96
C ILE A 92 -8.63 -6.08 -5.47
N ALA A 93 -7.85 -7.12 -5.73
CA ALA A 93 -8.36 -8.43 -6.14
C ALA A 93 -9.25 -9.05 -5.06
N LEU A 94 -8.84 -8.99 -3.78
CA LEU A 94 -9.63 -9.47 -2.65
C LEU A 94 -10.98 -8.75 -2.59
N ILE A 95 -10.99 -7.42 -2.69
CA ILE A 95 -12.21 -6.62 -2.69
C ILE A 95 -13.08 -6.95 -3.90
N MET A 96 -12.49 -7.09 -5.08
CA MET A 96 -13.20 -7.43 -6.31
C MET A 96 -13.87 -8.81 -6.19
N ILE A 97 -13.15 -9.82 -5.73
CA ILE A 97 -13.68 -11.17 -5.49
C ILE A 97 -14.80 -11.11 -4.45
N PHE A 98 -14.59 -10.41 -3.34
CA PHE A 98 -15.61 -10.25 -2.31
C PHE A 98 -16.87 -9.57 -2.86
N TYR A 99 -16.72 -8.48 -3.62
CA TYR A 99 -17.84 -7.77 -4.22
C TYR A 99 -18.58 -8.61 -5.26
N LEU A 100 -17.88 -9.37 -6.10
CA LEU A 100 -18.51 -10.23 -7.10
C LEU A 100 -19.23 -11.45 -6.49
N THR A 101 -18.77 -11.92 -5.32
CA THR A 101 -19.37 -13.09 -4.65
C THR A 101 -20.48 -12.73 -3.66
N ARG A 102 -20.36 -11.60 -2.95
CA ARG A 102 -21.30 -11.18 -1.90
C ARG A 102 -22.09 -9.92 -2.25
N GLY A 103 -21.57 -9.06 -3.12
CA GLY A 103 -22.16 -7.77 -3.43
C GLY A 103 -22.01 -6.76 -2.29
N MET A 104 -22.81 -5.69 -2.36
CA MET A 104 -22.95 -4.70 -1.28
C MET A 104 -23.75 -5.32 -0.13
N VAL A 105 -23.27 -5.15 1.11
CA VAL A 105 -24.02 -5.50 2.32
C VAL A 105 -25.20 -4.54 2.45
N ARG A 106 -26.40 -5.04 2.15
CA ARG A 106 -27.65 -4.26 2.20
C ARG A 106 -28.26 -4.30 3.59
N LEU A 107 -29.03 -3.27 3.89
CA LEU A 107 -29.81 -3.18 5.12
C LEU A 107 -31.03 -4.11 5.03
N GLU A 108 -31.08 -5.16 5.85
CA GLU A 108 -32.11 -6.22 5.71
C GLU A 108 -33.50 -5.72 6.12
N SER A 109 -33.56 -4.90 7.17
CA SER A 109 -34.81 -4.31 7.67
C SER A 109 -35.26 -3.06 6.89
N GLY A 110 -34.51 -2.66 5.85
CA GLY A 110 -34.74 -1.43 5.12
C GLY A 110 -34.52 -0.17 5.97
N ARG A 111 -34.58 1.01 5.35
CA ARG A 111 -34.40 2.27 6.08
C ARG A 111 -35.61 2.58 6.94
N SER A 112 -35.39 2.94 8.20
CA SER A 112 -36.45 3.37 9.11
C SER A 112 -36.96 4.79 8.81
N GLY A 113 -36.17 5.59 8.06
CA GLY A 113 -36.45 7.01 7.82
C GLY A 113 -36.18 7.91 9.02
N ARG A 114 -35.69 7.34 10.13
CA ARG A 114 -35.25 8.05 11.32
C ARG A 114 -33.74 7.92 11.45
N THR A 115 -33.09 9.00 11.82
CA THR A 115 -31.64 9.05 11.98
C THR A 115 -31.23 9.32 13.43
N ILE A 116 -30.01 8.89 13.76
CA ILE A 116 -29.35 9.18 15.03
C ILE A 116 -27.93 9.67 14.76
N VAL A 117 -27.48 10.68 15.51
CA VAL A 117 -26.13 11.22 15.41
C VAL A 117 -25.12 10.18 15.91
N ARG A 118 -24.21 9.78 15.03
CA ARG A 118 -23.12 8.84 15.32
C ARG A 118 -21.78 9.54 15.48
N PHE A 119 -21.49 10.52 14.62
CA PHE A 119 -20.26 11.29 14.64
C PHE A 119 -20.55 12.79 14.57
N ASN A 120 -19.99 13.55 15.50
CA ASN A 120 -20.18 14.99 15.55
C ASN A 120 -19.36 15.72 14.46
N GLY A 121 -19.55 17.04 14.34
CA GLY A 121 -18.87 17.85 13.32
C GLY A 121 -17.34 17.85 13.45
N PHE A 122 -16.80 17.87 14.67
CA PHE A 122 -15.36 17.84 14.91
C PHE A 122 -14.75 16.49 14.53
N GLU A 123 -15.37 15.38 14.92
CA GLU A 123 -14.93 14.03 14.55
C GLU A 123 -14.88 13.86 13.03
N ARG A 124 -15.90 14.35 12.32
CA ARG A 124 -15.95 14.33 10.85
C ARG A 124 -14.87 15.22 10.22
N PHE A 125 -14.68 16.43 10.74
CA PHE A 125 -13.64 17.33 10.24
C PHE A 125 -12.25 16.70 10.35
N VAL A 126 -11.90 16.16 11.52
CA VAL A 126 -10.62 15.48 11.74
C VAL A 126 -10.48 14.28 10.82
N HIS A 127 -11.53 13.47 10.65
CA HIS A 127 -11.54 12.34 9.72
C HIS A 127 -11.25 12.78 8.28
N TRP A 128 -12.01 13.75 7.74
CA TRP A 128 -11.87 14.19 6.35
C TRP A 128 -10.56 14.92 6.07
N MET A 129 -10.07 15.72 7.03
CA MET A 129 -8.74 16.31 6.95
C MET A 129 -7.68 15.20 6.84
N THR A 130 -7.73 14.21 7.73
CA THR A 130 -6.75 13.09 7.76
C THR A 130 -6.84 12.24 6.49
N ALA A 131 -8.05 11.88 6.07
CA ALA A 131 -8.30 11.06 4.89
C ALA A 131 -7.82 11.75 3.60
N THR A 132 -8.08 13.04 3.46
CA THR A 132 -7.66 13.82 2.28
C THR A 132 -6.14 13.94 2.24
N CYS A 133 -5.51 14.25 3.38
CA CYS A 133 -4.04 14.26 3.46
C CYS A 133 -3.49 12.88 3.12
N PHE A 134 -4.04 11.80 3.69
CA PHE A 134 -3.61 10.43 3.42
C PHE A 134 -3.66 10.09 1.92
N ILE A 135 -4.74 10.42 1.21
CA ILE A 135 -4.87 10.14 -0.23
C ILE A 135 -3.73 10.82 -1.00
N ILE A 136 -3.45 12.10 -0.70
CA ILE A 136 -2.38 12.85 -1.38
C ILE A 136 -1.00 12.28 -1.01
N LEU A 137 -0.77 11.92 0.25
CA LEU A 137 0.46 11.26 0.73
C LEU A 137 0.66 9.89 0.06
N ALA A 138 -0.41 9.11 -0.08
CA ALA A 138 -0.39 7.80 -0.72
C ALA A 138 -0.04 7.92 -2.20
N ILE A 139 -0.71 8.80 -2.95
CA ILE A 139 -0.44 9.02 -4.38
C ILE A 139 0.99 9.50 -4.60
N SER A 140 1.44 10.48 -3.81
CA SER A 140 2.81 11.00 -3.90
C SER A 140 3.87 9.97 -3.48
N GLY A 141 3.61 9.14 -2.46
CA GLY A 141 4.49 8.04 -2.06
C GLY A 141 4.56 6.93 -3.12
N LEU A 142 3.44 6.58 -3.74
CA LEU A 142 3.40 5.63 -4.86
C LEU A 142 4.16 6.17 -6.08
N ASN A 143 4.16 7.48 -6.31
CA ASN A 143 4.99 8.10 -7.34
C ASN A 143 6.50 7.87 -7.07
N VAL A 144 6.95 7.89 -5.81
CA VAL A 144 8.36 7.61 -5.45
C VAL A 144 8.76 6.16 -5.77
N THR A 145 7.87 5.20 -5.52
CA THR A 145 8.14 3.77 -5.70
C THR A 145 7.94 3.31 -7.15
N PHE A 146 6.80 3.67 -7.75
CA PHE A 146 6.37 3.14 -9.05
C PHE A 146 6.40 4.18 -10.18
N GLY A 147 6.47 5.48 -9.87
CA GLY A 147 6.28 6.55 -10.86
C GLY A 147 7.25 6.46 -12.03
N ARG A 148 8.52 6.12 -11.79
CA ARG A 148 9.50 5.95 -12.89
C ARG A 148 9.16 4.78 -13.83
N GLN A 149 8.61 3.69 -13.29
CA GLN A 149 8.36 2.46 -14.04
C GLN A 149 7.00 2.53 -14.76
N LEU A 150 5.99 3.11 -14.10
CA LEU A 150 4.61 3.10 -14.58
C LEU A 150 4.19 4.44 -15.18
N LEU A 151 4.52 5.57 -14.54
CA LEU A 151 3.98 6.87 -14.93
C LEU A 151 4.85 7.58 -15.97
N LEU A 152 6.18 7.60 -15.78
CA LEU A 152 7.12 8.28 -16.68
C LEU A 152 6.99 7.82 -18.15
N PRO A 153 6.87 6.51 -18.49
CA PRO A 153 6.67 6.09 -19.87
C PRO A 153 5.36 6.60 -20.50
N LEU A 154 4.35 6.92 -19.68
CA LEU A 154 3.03 7.35 -20.15
C LEU A 154 2.96 8.86 -20.40
N ILE A 155 3.62 9.66 -19.56
CA ILE A 155 3.50 11.13 -19.60
C ILE A 155 4.77 11.86 -20.08
N GLY A 156 5.88 11.13 -20.25
CA GLY A 156 7.16 11.70 -20.68
C GLY A 156 7.97 12.36 -19.54
N PHE A 157 9.22 12.72 -19.84
CA PHE A 157 10.18 13.21 -18.84
C PHE A 157 9.80 14.55 -18.20
N GLU A 158 9.34 15.51 -19.00
CA GLU A 158 9.01 16.86 -18.55
C GLU A 158 7.82 16.87 -17.60
N ALA A 159 6.68 16.31 -18.03
CA ALA A 159 5.49 16.21 -17.19
C ALA A 159 5.73 15.37 -15.93
N PHE A 160 6.52 14.28 -16.02
CA PHE A 160 6.87 13.49 -14.85
C PHE A 160 7.74 14.25 -13.85
N SER A 161 8.66 15.08 -14.33
CA SER A 161 9.49 15.94 -13.48
C SER A 161 8.63 16.94 -12.71
N GLU A 162 7.72 17.64 -13.39
CA GLU A 162 6.79 18.57 -12.77
C GLU A 162 5.86 17.89 -11.76
N TRP A 163 5.22 16.79 -12.17
CA TRP A 163 4.37 15.98 -11.31
C TRP A 163 5.11 15.53 -10.05
N SER A 164 6.32 15.00 -10.21
CA SER A 164 7.13 14.50 -9.09
C SER A 164 7.57 15.62 -8.15
N GLN A 165 7.86 16.81 -8.67
CA GLN A 165 8.22 17.97 -7.86
C GLN A 165 7.03 18.42 -7.00
N TRP A 166 5.83 18.54 -7.59
CA TRP A 166 4.62 18.88 -6.84
C TRP A 166 4.21 17.78 -5.86
N ALA A 167 4.30 16.51 -6.27
CA ALA A 167 4.06 15.38 -5.40
C ALA A 167 4.97 15.41 -4.17
N LYS A 168 6.26 15.72 -4.33
CA LYS A 168 7.21 15.87 -3.22
C LYS A 168 6.81 17.00 -2.27
N TYR A 169 6.44 18.18 -2.79
CA TYR A 169 6.01 19.30 -1.96
C TYR A 169 4.73 18.98 -1.19
N ALA A 170 3.73 18.44 -1.87
CA ALA A 170 2.49 18.00 -1.24
C ALA A 170 2.78 16.94 -0.16
N HIS A 171 3.66 15.96 -0.45
CA HIS A 171 4.03 14.91 0.49
C HIS A 171 4.63 15.49 1.78
N ASN A 172 5.58 16.41 1.64
CA ASN A 172 6.27 17.00 2.78
C ASN A 172 5.33 17.88 3.62
N TYR A 173 4.60 18.81 2.99
CA TYR A 173 3.78 19.77 3.74
C TYR A 173 2.49 19.17 4.29
N LEU A 174 1.84 18.23 3.60
CA LEU A 174 0.62 17.59 4.10
C LEU A 174 0.90 16.50 5.15
N SER A 175 2.16 16.09 5.34
CA SER A 175 2.54 15.19 6.43
C SER A 175 2.23 15.79 7.82
N PHE A 176 2.30 17.13 7.96
CA PHE A 176 2.00 17.83 9.21
C PHE A 176 0.52 17.74 9.62
N PRO A 177 -0.45 18.20 8.80
CA PRO A 177 -1.86 18.04 9.12
C PRO A 177 -2.29 16.57 9.19
N PHE A 178 -1.68 15.67 8.39
CA PHE A 178 -1.91 14.23 8.54
C PHE A 178 -1.51 13.72 9.94
N THR A 179 -0.29 14.04 10.39
CA THR A 179 0.19 13.60 11.71
C THR A 179 -0.66 14.18 12.84
N LEU A 180 -1.02 15.47 12.73
CA LEU A 180 -1.95 16.09 13.67
C LEU A 180 -3.29 15.35 13.69
N GLY A 181 -3.82 15.00 12.52
CA GLY A 181 -5.02 14.22 12.36
C GLY A 181 -4.96 12.85 13.05
N VAL A 182 -3.86 12.11 12.87
CA VAL A 182 -3.62 10.82 13.57
C VAL A 182 -3.62 10.99 15.09
N VAL A 183 -2.95 12.04 15.61
CA VAL A 183 -2.93 12.32 17.06
C VAL A 183 -4.32 12.66 17.57
N LEU A 184 -5.08 13.50 16.86
CA LEU A 184 -6.44 13.85 17.26
C LEU A 184 -7.38 12.64 17.22
N ILE A 185 -7.29 11.80 16.17
CA ILE A 185 -8.01 10.53 16.07
C ILE A 185 -7.70 9.62 17.26
N PHE A 186 -6.42 9.50 17.63
CA PHE A 186 -6.01 8.72 18.79
C PHE A 186 -6.71 9.23 20.05
N LEU A 187 -6.59 10.52 20.36
CA LEU A 187 -7.13 11.12 21.58
C LEU A 187 -8.65 11.05 21.65
N MET A 188 -9.36 11.31 20.55
CA MET A 188 -10.82 11.39 20.53
C MET A 188 -11.50 10.01 20.60
N TRP A 189 -10.85 8.97 20.06
CA TRP A 189 -11.50 7.66 19.88
C TRP A 189 -10.89 6.52 20.70
N ILE A 190 -9.79 6.73 21.43
CA ILE A 190 -9.14 5.67 22.23
C ILE A 190 -10.11 4.96 23.18
N GLY A 191 -10.97 5.70 23.88
CA GLY A 191 -11.88 5.13 24.87
C GLY A 191 -12.86 4.11 24.27
N GLY A 192 -13.26 4.28 23.01
CA GLY A 192 -14.17 3.36 22.30
C GLY A 192 -13.48 2.26 21.51
N ASN A 193 -12.16 2.31 21.35
CA ASN A 193 -11.41 1.43 20.45
C ASN A 193 -10.46 0.44 21.14
N ILE A 194 -10.53 0.35 22.46
CA ILE A 194 -9.87 -0.74 23.20
C ILE A 194 -10.58 -2.07 22.86
N PRO A 195 -9.86 -3.09 22.37
CA PRO A 195 -10.44 -4.41 22.11
C PRO A 195 -11.00 -5.04 23.39
N ASN A 196 -12.16 -5.66 23.28
CA ASN A 196 -12.86 -6.29 24.39
C ASN A 196 -13.45 -7.66 23.98
N LYS A 197 -14.10 -8.35 24.92
CA LYS A 197 -14.66 -9.70 24.70
C LYS A 197 -15.74 -9.73 23.61
N VAL A 198 -16.50 -8.65 23.44
CA VAL A 198 -17.54 -8.53 22.40
C VAL A 198 -16.91 -8.56 21.02
N ASP A 199 -15.73 -7.94 20.85
CA ASP A 199 -15.03 -7.95 19.55
C ASP A 199 -14.55 -9.35 19.16
N ILE A 200 -14.17 -10.17 20.14
CA ILE A 200 -13.78 -11.57 19.92
C ILE A 200 -14.99 -12.38 19.47
N GLU A 201 -16.15 -12.18 20.10
CA GLU A 201 -17.39 -12.85 19.71
C GLU A 201 -17.86 -12.38 18.31
N TRP A 202 -17.79 -11.07 18.05
CA TRP A 202 -18.05 -10.48 16.74
C TRP A 202 -17.19 -11.12 15.65
N ALA A 203 -15.88 -11.30 15.91
CA ALA A 203 -14.97 -11.94 14.96
C ALA A 203 -15.28 -13.43 14.75
N LYS A 204 -15.61 -14.17 15.82
CA LYS A 204 -16.00 -15.60 15.73
C LYS A 204 -17.26 -15.80 14.88
N ARG A 205 -18.17 -14.84 14.88
CA ARG A 205 -19.39 -14.82 14.05
C ARG A 205 -19.15 -14.28 12.64
N GLY A 206 -17.89 -14.09 12.22
CA GLY A 206 -17.55 -13.62 10.88
C GLY A 206 -17.81 -12.13 10.65
N GLY A 207 -17.99 -11.35 11.72
CA GLY A 207 -18.06 -9.89 11.68
C GLY A 207 -19.25 -9.30 10.92
N GLY A 208 -20.33 -10.06 10.74
CA GLY A 208 -21.48 -9.63 9.93
C GLY A 208 -21.19 -9.54 8.43
N LEU A 209 -20.02 -10.02 7.98
CA LEU A 209 -19.66 -10.12 6.55
C LEU A 209 -19.99 -11.50 5.97
N ILE A 210 -20.02 -12.53 6.83
CA ILE A 210 -20.29 -13.93 6.46
C ILE A 210 -21.68 -14.31 6.96
N GLY A 211 -22.54 -14.76 6.04
CA GLY A 211 -23.93 -15.13 6.34
C GLY A 211 -24.88 -13.92 6.48
N HIS A 212 -25.91 -14.09 7.32
CA HIS A 212 -26.95 -13.10 7.65
C HIS A 212 -27.00 -12.81 9.16
N ASP A 213 -25.94 -13.18 9.91
CA ASP A 213 -25.87 -12.84 11.34
C ASP A 213 -25.51 -11.36 11.50
N HIS A 214 -26.04 -10.74 12.54
CA HIS A 214 -25.80 -9.35 12.92
C HIS A 214 -25.14 -9.34 14.31
N PRO A 215 -23.83 -9.59 14.40
CA PRO A 215 -23.18 -9.76 15.69
C PRO A 215 -23.25 -8.44 16.50
N PRO A 216 -23.60 -8.51 17.79
CA PRO A 216 -23.75 -7.32 18.61
C PRO A 216 -22.44 -6.53 18.67
N ALA A 217 -22.52 -5.21 18.53
CA ALA A 217 -21.37 -4.34 18.53
C ALA A 217 -21.63 -3.02 19.27
N ASN A 218 -20.57 -2.52 19.92
CA ASN A 218 -20.54 -1.20 20.54
C ASN A 218 -20.45 -0.11 19.47
N ARG A 219 -20.22 1.15 19.87
CA ARG A 219 -20.09 2.30 18.95
C ARG A 219 -19.12 2.01 17.79
N PHE A 220 -18.05 1.26 18.10
CA PHE A 220 -17.13 0.69 17.12
C PHE A 220 -17.18 -0.84 17.18
N ASN A 221 -17.30 -1.49 16.03
CA ASN A 221 -17.20 -2.95 15.92
C ASN A 221 -15.74 -3.43 15.82
N GLY A 222 -15.49 -4.73 15.94
CA GLY A 222 -14.13 -5.29 15.94
C GLY A 222 -13.30 -4.91 14.71
N GLY A 223 -13.92 -4.89 13.52
CA GLY A 223 -13.25 -4.44 12.28
C GLY A 223 -12.87 -2.96 12.30
N GLN A 224 -13.76 -2.09 12.77
CA GLN A 224 -13.48 -0.66 12.92
C GLN A 224 -12.36 -0.41 13.94
N LYS A 225 -12.31 -1.16 15.04
CA LYS A 225 -11.21 -1.09 16.02
C LYS A 225 -9.88 -1.53 15.44
N MET A 226 -9.87 -2.57 14.60
CA MET A 226 -8.67 -2.99 13.88
C MET A 226 -8.15 -1.88 12.97
N ILE A 227 -9.03 -1.25 12.19
CA ILE A 227 -8.65 -0.10 11.34
C ILE A 227 -8.15 1.07 12.18
N TYR A 228 -8.78 1.38 13.31
CA TYR A 228 -8.31 2.42 14.23
C TYR A 228 -6.86 2.19 14.63
N TRP A 229 -6.50 0.97 15.06
CA TRP A 229 -5.12 0.66 15.46
C TRP A 229 -4.14 0.65 14.28
N ILE A 230 -4.58 0.22 13.08
CA ILE A 230 -3.78 0.35 11.86
C ILE A 230 -3.48 1.83 11.56
N VAL A 231 -4.46 2.72 11.70
CA VAL A 231 -4.28 4.17 11.48
C VAL A 231 -3.36 4.78 12.53
N VAL A 232 -3.56 4.46 13.82
CA VAL A 232 -2.76 5.02 14.92
C VAL A 232 -1.32 4.54 14.85
N ILE A 233 -1.10 3.22 14.76
CA ILE A 233 0.23 2.63 14.76
C ILE A 233 0.91 2.84 13.40
N GLY A 234 0.22 2.51 12.31
CA GLY A 234 0.75 2.67 10.95
C GLY A 234 1.01 4.14 10.62
N GLY A 235 0.06 5.02 10.91
CA GLY A 235 0.22 6.47 10.75
C GLY A 235 1.34 7.03 11.63
N GLY A 236 1.45 6.59 12.89
CA GLY A 236 2.54 6.97 13.79
C GLY A 236 3.92 6.52 13.31
N LEU A 237 4.07 5.28 12.84
CA LEU A 237 5.32 4.74 12.31
C LEU A 237 5.73 5.45 11.01
N VAL A 238 4.79 5.69 10.09
CA VAL A 238 5.04 6.42 8.84
C VAL A 238 5.40 7.87 9.13
N ALA A 239 4.73 8.54 10.07
CA ALA A 239 5.06 9.91 10.48
C ALA A 239 6.46 9.99 11.11
N ALA A 240 6.78 9.12 12.07
CA ALA A 240 8.08 9.10 12.74
C ALA A 240 9.24 8.85 11.77
N SER A 241 9.11 7.83 10.92
CA SER A 241 10.11 7.53 9.89
C SER A 241 10.16 8.63 8.81
N GLY A 242 9.02 9.22 8.44
CA GLY A 242 8.93 10.30 7.46
C GLY A 242 9.61 11.59 7.91
N TYR A 243 9.44 11.98 9.17
CA TYR A 243 10.16 13.12 9.73
C TYR A 243 11.66 12.87 9.87
N ALA A 244 12.08 11.64 10.22
CA ALA A 244 13.50 11.30 10.18
C ALA A 244 14.09 11.48 8.77
N LEU A 245 13.35 11.12 7.72
CA LEU A 245 13.77 11.30 6.32
C LEU A 245 13.72 12.77 5.86
N MET A 246 12.80 13.57 6.40
CA MET A 246 12.64 14.99 6.05
C MET A 246 13.79 15.86 6.57
N PHE A 247 14.40 15.47 7.69
CA PHE A 247 15.56 16.15 8.29
C PHE A 247 16.81 15.28 8.22
N PRO A 248 17.32 14.98 7.00
CA PRO A 248 18.37 14.00 6.82
C PRO A 248 19.64 14.42 7.55
N PHE A 249 20.17 13.50 8.34
CA PHE A 249 21.42 13.64 9.07
C PHE A 249 21.50 14.73 10.15
N TYR A 250 20.36 15.27 10.58
CA TYR A 250 20.33 16.17 11.75
C TYR A 250 20.65 15.43 13.04
N GLY A 251 20.16 14.18 13.17
CA GLY A 251 20.44 13.28 14.30
C GLY A 251 20.63 11.81 13.88
N THR A 252 20.86 11.58 12.58
CA THR A 252 20.86 10.23 11.98
C THR A 252 22.11 9.99 11.13
N GLY A 253 22.57 8.75 11.09
CA GLY A 253 23.63 8.30 10.17
C GLY A 253 23.06 7.76 8.85
N ILE A 254 23.94 7.37 7.93
CA ILE A 254 23.56 6.74 6.64
C ILE A 254 22.70 5.49 6.89
N GLU A 255 23.13 4.63 7.82
CA GLU A 255 22.40 3.41 8.18
C GLU A 255 20.99 3.71 8.71
N SER A 256 20.87 4.67 9.63
CA SER A 256 19.56 5.06 10.17
C SER A 256 18.64 5.64 9.10
N MET A 257 19.18 6.36 8.10
CA MET A 257 18.40 6.85 6.96
C MET A 257 17.93 5.73 6.04
N GLN A 258 18.78 4.73 5.79
CA GLN A 258 18.41 3.54 5.03
C GLN A 258 17.29 2.76 5.74
N MET A 259 17.43 2.55 7.06
CA MET A 259 16.41 1.90 7.87
C MET A 259 15.11 2.68 7.93
N ALA A 260 15.17 4.00 8.11
CA ALA A 260 13.98 4.86 8.07
C ALA A 260 13.26 4.75 6.72
N GLN A 261 14.00 4.69 5.61
CA GLN A 261 13.42 4.56 4.27
C GLN A 261 12.78 3.18 4.05
N ILE A 262 13.40 2.10 4.53
CA ILE A 262 12.84 0.75 4.50
C ILE A 262 11.54 0.70 5.31
N VAL A 263 11.59 1.11 6.58
CA VAL A 263 10.42 1.10 7.47
C VAL A 263 9.29 1.96 6.90
N HIS A 264 9.60 3.20 6.49
CA HIS A 264 8.62 4.12 5.94
C HIS A 264 7.92 3.51 4.72
N SER A 265 8.70 2.96 3.78
CA SER A 265 8.17 2.44 2.53
C SER A 265 7.34 1.16 2.71
N ILE A 266 7.78 0.21 3.55
CA ILE A 266 7.02 -1.02 3.83
C ILE A 266 5.71 -0.68 4.54
N VAL A 267 5.77 0.10 5.63
CA VAL A 267 4.57 0.43 6.40
C VAL A 267 3.62 1.25 5.53
N ALA A 268 4.12 2.20 4.73
CA ALA A 268 3.28 3.00 3.84
C ALA A 268 2.52 2.16 2.81
N VAL A 269 3.17 1.22 2.10
CA VAL A 269 2.45 0.42 1.08
C VAL A 269 1.42 -0.52 1.70
N LEU A 270 1.72 -1.12 2.86
CA LEU A 270 0.76 -1.95 3.60
C LEU A 270 -0.40 -1.10 4.14
N PHE A 271 -0.11 0.12 4.60
CA PHE A 271 -1.12 1.04 5.08
C PHE A 271 -2.05 1.51 3.94
N VAL A 272 -1.51 1.79 2.75
CA VAL A 272 -2.31 2.04 1.53
C VAL A 272 -3.23 0.86 1.23
N ALA A 273 -2.72 -0.37 1.22
CA ALA A 273 -3.56 -1.55 1.02
C ALA A 273 -4.69 -1.65 2.06
N ALA A 274 -4.40 -1.48 3.35
CA ALA A 274 -5.42 -1.50 4.39
C ALA A 274 -6.48 -0.39 4.22
N MET A 275 -6.06 0.82 3.83
CA MET A 275 -6.97 1.95 3.62
C MET A 275 -7.85 1.77 2.38
N ILE A 276 -7.40 1.07 1.34
CA ILE A 276 -8.27 0.68 0.22
C ILE A 276 -9.45 -0.18 0.74
N GLY A 277 -9.17 -1.15 1.62
CA GLY A 277 -10.21 -1.96 2.27
C GLY A 277 -11.16 -1.14 3.14
N HIS A 278 -10.61 -0.20 3.92
CA HIS A 278 -11.42 0.72 4.73
C HIS A 278 -12.34 1.60 3.89
N ILE A 279 -11.81 2.20 2.81
CA ILE A 279 -12.58 3.04 1.88
C ILE A 279 -13.69 2.20 1.24
N TYR A 280 -13.39 0.98 0.81
CA TYR A 280 -14.40 0.08 0.23
C TYR A 280 -15.58 -0.16 1.19
N ILE A 281 -15.33 -0.64 2.42
CA ILE A 281 -16.40 -0.92 3.38
C ILE A 281 -17.14 0.36 3.80
N GLY A 282 -16.44 1.49 3.93
CA GLY A 282 -17.04 2.77 4.30
C GLY A 282 -17.83 3.46 3.19
N THR A 283 -17.76 3.00 1.94
CA THR A 283 -18.43 3.63 0.79
C THR A 283 -19.41 2.69 0.09
N ILE A 284 -18.89 1.77 -0.72
CA ILE A 284 -19.67 0.91 -1.62
C ILE A 284 -19.90 -0.49 -1.07
N GLY A 285 -19.13 -0.90 -0.06
CA GLY A 285 -19.20 -2.25 0.52
C GLY A 285 -20.37 -2.44 1.48
N MET A 286 -20.86 -1.37 2.10
CA MET A 286 -21.95 -1.42 3.08
C MET A 286 -22.91 -0.26 2.88
N GLU A 287 -24.20 -0.59 2.72
CA GLU A 287 -25.26 0.39 2.55
C GLU A 287 -25.36 1.32 3.78
N GLY A 288 -25.48 2.63 3.54
CA GLY A 288 -25.63 3.62 4.62
C GLY A 288 -24.36 3.94 5.41
N ALA A 289 -23.27 3.19 5.25
CA ALA A 289 -22.02 3.42 5.99
C ALA A 289 -21.42 4.80 5.70
N PHE A 290 -21.48 5.27 4.45
CA PHE A 290 -20.97 6.60 4.07
C PHE A 290 -21.66 7.75 4.81
N SER A 291 -22.98 7.63 5.07
CA SER A 291 -23.75 8.67 5.77
C SER A 291 -23.19 8.98 7.16
N ALA A 292 -22.62 7.97 7.83
CA ALA A 292 -21.97 8.14 9.13
C ALA A 292 -20.88 9.22 9.11
N MET A 293 -20.06 9.28 8.05
CA MET A 293 -19.00 10.30 7.92
C MET A 293 -19.40 11.50 7.05
N GLY A 294 -20.37 11.33 6.14
CA GLY A 294 -20.91 12.42 5.34
C GLY A 294 -21.74 13.40 6.19
N SER A 295 -22.91 12.96 6.66
CA SER A 295 -23.81 13.80 7.47
C SER A 295 -23.56 13.71 8.97
N GLY A 296 -22.85 12.68 9.44
CA GLY A 296 -22.66 12.43 10.88
C GLY A 296 -23.76 11.55 11.48
N GLU A 297 -24.75 11.20 10.67
CA GLU A 297 -25.97 10.52 11.09
C GLU A 297 -26.12 9.17 10.40
N VAL A 298 -26.71 8.21 11.12
CA VAL A 298 -27.01 6.87 10.60
C VAL A 298 -28.48 6.54 10.83
N ASP A 299 -29.04 5.71 9.94
CA ASP A 299 -30.41 5.21 10.10
C ASP A 299 -30.52 4.33 11.36
N VAL A 300 -31.64 4.41 12.08
CA VAL A 300 -31.86 3.62 13.31
C VAL A 300 -31.83 2.12 13.04
N ASN A 301 -32.34 1.66 11.90
CA ASN A 301 -32.28 0.24 11.52
C ASN A 301 -30.84 -0.19 11.22
N TRP A 302 -30.05 0.67 10.57
CA TRP A 302 -28.62 0.45 10.36
C TRP A 302 -27.86 0.34 11.69
N ALA A 303 -28.17 1.22 12.65
CA ALA A 303 -27.61 1.17 13.99
C ALA A 303 -28.00 -0.13 14.71
N ARG A 304 -29.24 -0.60 14.54
CA ARG A 304 -29.70 -1.86 15.14
C ARG A 304 -28.98 -3.09 14.56
N GLU A 305 -28.81 -3.15 13.24
CA GLU A 305 -28.16 -4.27 12.56
C GLU A 305 -26.64 -4.31 12.81
N HIS A 306 -25.97 -3.16 12.78
CA HIS A 306 -24.50 -3.15 12.83
C HIS A 306 -23.91 -2.76 14.18
N HIS A 307 -24.71 -2.15 15.08
CA HIS A 307 -24.25 -1.51 16.32
C HIS A 307 -25.32 -1.57 17.43
N SER A 308 -25.99 -2.72 17.59
CA SER A 308 -27.13 -2.88 18.51
C SER A 308 -26.86 -2.41 19.94
N LEU A 309 -25.73 -2.79 20.54
CA LEU A 309 -25.38 -2.40 21.90
C LEU A 309 -25.24 -0.89 22.05
N TRP A 310 -24.71 -0.22 21.03
CA TRP A 310 -24.61 1.24 21.02
C TRP A 310 -25.98 1.90 20.90
N LEU A 311 -26.87 1.35 20.06
CA LEU A 311 -28.23 1.87 19.94
C LEU A 311 -28.99 1.77 21.28
N ASP A 312 -28.88 0.62 21.96
CA ASP A 312 -29.51 0.38 23.26
C ASP A 312 -28.99 1.37 24.32
N GLU A 313 -27.68 1.61 24.35
CA GLU A 313 -27.06 2.62 25.22
C GLU A 313 -27.58 4.04 24.95
N GLN A 314 -27.74 4.41 23.67
CA GLN A 314 -28.25 5.73 23.32
C GLN A 314 -29.72 5.90 23.72
N MET A 315 -30.55 4.89 23.43
CA MET A 315 -31.96 4.89 23.82
C MET A 315 -32.14 4.96 25.34
N ALA A 316 -31.31 4.25 26.10
CA ALA A 316 -31.31 4.32 27.56
C ALA A 316 -30.92 5.72 28.09
N ARG A 317 -30.04 6.45 27.38
CA ARG A 317 -29.64 7.82 27.75
C ARG A 317 -30.67 8.88 27.41
N THR A 318 -31.49 8.68 26.36
CA THR A 318 -32.47 9.69 25.92
C THR A 318 -33.82 9.58 26.65
N GLY A 319 -34.07 8.49 27.38
CA GLY A 319 -35.31 8.27 28.14
C GLY A 319 -36.59 8.20 27.27
N PRO A 320 -37.74 7.79 27.83
CA PRO A 320 -38.99 7.65 27.05
C PRO A 320 -39.62 8.96 26.56
N ASN A 321 -39.11 10.14 26.98
CA ASN A 321 -39.83 11.41 26.87
C ASN A 321 -39.27 12.44 25.87
N ASP A 322 -38.11 12.20 25.25
CA ASP A 322 -37.56 13.07 24.20
C ASP A 322 -37.88 12.56 22.78
N GLY A 323 -38.98 11.81 22.65
CA GLY A 323 -39.54 11.35 21.39
C GLY A 323 -40.28 12.43 20.59
N GLN A 324 -39.75 13.65 20.50
CA GLN A 324 -40.05 14.52 19.35
C GLN A 324 -38.94 14.35 18.33
N PRO A 325 -39.13 13.47 17.33
CA PRO A 325 -38.15 13.25 16.28
C PRO A 325 -38.07 14.53 15.44
N GLN A 326 -36.86 15.06 15.30
CA GLN A 326 -36.62 16.13 14.34
C GLN A 326 -36.85 15.54 12.94
N PRO A 327 -37.86 16.02 12.17
CA PRO A 327 -38.06 15.52 10.82
C PRO A 327 -36.81 15.86 10.01
N ALA A 328 -36.30 14.87 9.28
CA ALA A 328 -35.22 15.08 8.32
C ALA A 328 -35.58 16.28 7.45
N THR A 329 -34.72 17.31 7.46
CA THR A 329 -34.83 18.43 6.55
C THR A 329 -34.79 17.88 5.13
N ALA A 330 -35.96 17.85 4.49
CA ALA A 330 -36.06 17.56 3.08
C ALA A 330 -35.12 18.52 2.34
N ALA A 331 -34.15 17.95 1.62
CA ALA A 331 -33.31 18.71 0.71
C ALA A 331 -34.24 19.47 -0.26
N ALA A 332 -34.16 20.79 -0.22
CA ALA A 332 -34.79 21.65 -1.21
C ALA A 332 -34.14 21.41 -2.58
N GLU A 333 -34.98 21.49 -3.61
CA GLU A 333 -34.72 21.33 -5.04
C GLU A 333 -33.50 22.10 -5.59
#